data_AF-A0A7L9GES0-F1
#
_entry.id   AF-A0A7L9GES0-F1
#
_cell.length_a   1.000
_cell.length_b   1.000
_cell.length_c   1.000
_cell.angle_alpha   90.00
_cell.angle_beta   90.00
_cell.angle_gamma   90.00
#
_symmetry.space_group_name_H-M   'P 1'
#
loop_
_entity.id
_entity.type
_entity.pdbx_description
1 polymer ?
#
loop_
_entity_poly.entity_id
_entity_poly.type
_entity_poly.pdbx_seq_one_letter_code
_entity_poly.pdbx_strand_id
1 'polypeptide(L)'
;MNMDKWIALVRDRMEELGLTQEQLAERVGVSQGSVGHWVNKRRQPKLESMNRTLVEIGMPHYCVRLQLRIHGQADGERCVSGVDDDDDEPDLMRYIVCFRYPVLGWSELEAATAVEPAVFEQTDYLAQGKAFWLTVENDAMSAVSGRSVPQGMRMLVDPGVEAEAGRLVIARQPGKPAIFRELAEEGGQRYLKALNSNYPALLCEEGCEFLGVVVRVHGAF
;
A
#
# COMPACT_ATOMS: atom_id res chain seq x y z
N MET A 1 -0.60 -2.26 17.31
CA MET A 1 0.43 -3.32 17.17
C MET A 1 0.88 -3.71 18.57
N ASN A 2 0.69 -4.96 18.98
CA ASN A 2 1.24 -5.45 20.25
C ASN A 2 2.79 -5.39 20.19
N MET A 3 3.41 -4.90 21.27
CA MET A 3 4.87 -4.72 21.41
C MET A 3 5.65 -6.00 21.07
N ASP A 4 5.09 -7.16 21.43
CA ASP A 4 5.68 -8.46 21.15
C ASP A 4 5.78 -8.78 19.65
N LYS A 5 4.81 -8.32 18.85
CA LYS A 5 4.82 -8.53 17.40
C LYS A 5 5.80 -7.58 16.70
N TRP A 6 5.99 -6.37 17.22
CA TRP A 6 7.06 -5.49 16.73
C TRP A 6 8.45 -6.10 17.02
N ILE A 7 8.65 -6.69 18.22
CA ILE A 7 9.93 -7.33 18.56
C ILE A 7 10.18 -8.54 17.65
N ALA A 8 9.18 -9.40 17.45
CA ALA A 8 9.29 -10.54 16.56
C ALA A 8 9.67 -10.11 15.14
N LEU A 9 8.98 -9.10 14.59
CA LEU A 9 9.26 -8.55 13.26
C LEU A 9 10.70 -8.02 13.13
N VAL A 10 11.16 -7.26 14.12
CA VAL A 10 12.52 -6.71 14.12
C VAL A 10 13.56 -7.84 14.19
N ARG A 11 13.34 -8.87 15.03
CA ARG A 11 14.26 -10.01 15.13
C ARG A 11 14.36 -10.80 13.83
N ASP A 12 13.22 -11.11 13.24
CA ASP A 12 13.13 -11.86 11.98
C ASP A 12 13.87 -11.12 10.85
N ARG A 13 13.65 -9.82 10.71
CA ARG A 13 14.34 -9.01 9.69
C ARG A 13 15.82 -8.80 9.99
N MET A 14 16.23 -8.72 11.26
CA MET A 14 17.65 -8.71 11.60
C MET A 14 18.33 -10.02 11.19
N GLU A 15 17.65 -11.16 11.36
CA GLU A 15 18.16 -12.47 10.96
C GLU A 15 18.28 -12.57 9.43
N GLU A 16 17.22 -12.20 8.68
CA GLU A 16 17.22 -12.19 7.21
C GLU A 16 18.32 -11.30 6.62
N LEU A 17 18.57 -10.14 7.24
CA LEU A 17 19.57 -9.17 6.78
C LEU A 17 20.98 -9.44 7.35
N GLY A 18 21.14 -10.43 8.24
CA GLY A 18 22.40 -10.69 8.94
C GLY A 18 22.89 -9.53 9.80
N LEU A 19 21.98 -8.71 10.35
CA LEU A 19 22.29 -7.52 11.14
C LEU A 19 22.51 -7.85 12.61
N THR A 20 23.61 -7.35 13.18
CA THR A 20 23.83 -7.39 14.63
C THR A 20 23.06 -6.28 15.34
N GLN A 21 22.82 -6.43 16.65
CA GLN A 21 22.20 -5.38 17.47
C GLN A 21 23.01 -4.09 17.48
N GLU A 22 24.34 -4.19 17.36
CA GLU A 22 25.25 -3.05 17.30
C GLU A 22 25.08 -2.28 15.99
N GLN A 23 25.06 -2.98 14.85
CA GLN A 23 24.82 -2.38 13.54
C GLN A 23 23.43 -1.74 13.44
N LEU A 24 22.40 -2.39 14.00
CA LEU A 24 21.06 -1.79 14.06
C LEU A 24 21.05 -0.54 14.94
N ALA A 25 21.74 -0.57 16.09
CA ALA A 25 21.81 0.57 16.98
C ALA A 25 22.50 1.78 16.32
N GLU A 26 23.59 1.54 15.59
CA GLU A 26 24.30 2.56 14.81
C GLU A 26 23.38 3.21 13.77
N ARG A 27 22.67 2.39 12.97
CA ARG A 27 21.73 2.88 11.95
C ARG A 27 20.58 3.69 12.55
N VAL A 28 20.05 3.23 13.68
CA VAL A 28 18.93 3.90 14.36
C VAL A 28 19.39 5.14 15.14
N GLY A 29 20.70 5.29 15.40
CA GLY A 29 21.27 6.40 16.17
C GLY A 29 21.09 6.25 17.68
N VAL A 30 21.14 5.02 18.20
CA VAL A 30 21.01 4.70 19.64
C VAL A 30 22.17 3.83 20.13
N SER A 31 22.26 3.58 21.44
CA SER A 31 23.24 2.63 21.98
C SER A 31 22.84 1.18 21.71
N GLN A 32 23.84 0.30 21.53
CA GLN A 32 23.62 -1.16 21.38
C GLN A 32 22.80 -1.73 22.53
N GLY A 33 23.05 -1.29 23.77
CA GLY A 33 22.25 -1.68 24.94
C GLY A 33 20.77 -1.25 24.86
N SER A 34 20.45 -0.15 24.16
CA SER A 34 19.06 0.25 23.93
C SER A 34 18.34 -0.76 23.05
N VAL A 35 18.93 -1.15 21.92
CA VAL A 35 18.39 -2.19 21.04
C VAL A 35 18.27 -3.52 21.78
N GLY A 36 19.29 -3.90 22.56
CA GLY A 36 19.25 -5.10 23.39
C GLY A 36 18.11 -5.07 24.41
N HIS A 37 17.83 -3.93 25.04
CA HIS A 37 16.69 -3.81 25.95
C HIS A 37 15.34 -3.91 25.24
N TRP A 38 15.23 -3.42 24.00
CA TRP A 38 13.99 -3.51 23.21
C TRP A 38 13.71 -4.95 22.80
N VAL A 39 14.71 -5.62 22.20
CA VAL A 39 14.57 -6.98 21.67
C VAL A 39 14.34 -8.01 22.78
N ASN A 40 14.87 -7.77 23.97
CA ASN A 40 14.67 -8.63 25.15
C ASN A 40 13.46 -8.24 26.02
N LYS A 41 12.55 -7.40 25.52
CA LYS A 41 11.33 -6.95 26.25
C LYS A 41 11.60 -6.23 27.59
N ARG A 42 12.81 -5.73 27.82
CA ARG A 42 13.18 -5.04 29.08
C ARG A 42 12.75 -3.59 29.11
N ARG A 43 12.67 -2.95 27.95
CA ARG A 43 12.26 -1.54 27.82
C ARG A 43 11.51 -1.33 26.52
N GLN A 44 10.43 -0.57 26.57
CA GLN A 44 9.73 -0.14 25.37
C GLN A 44 10.46 1.04 24.70
N PRO A 45 10.77 0.96 23.39
CA PRO A 45 11.29 2.08 22.62
C PRO A 45 10.27 3.22 22.49
N LYS A 46 10.76 4.44 22.27
CA LYS A 46 9.90 5.57 21.89
C LYS A 46 9.32 5.33 20.49
N LEU A 47 8.16 5.91 20.21
CA LEU A 47 7.49 5.81 18.91
C LEU A 47 8.41 6.18 17.73
N GLU A 48 9.18 7.25 17.89
CA GLU A 48 10.16 7.70 16.90
C GLU A 48 11.24 6.65 16.65
N SER A 49 11.81 6.06 17.72
CA SER A 49 12.82 5.01 17.62
C SER A 49 12.26 3.74 16.99
N MET A 50 11.00 3.40 17.26
CA MET A 50 10.32 2.27 16.61
C MET A 50 10.19 2.47 15.11
N ASN A 51 9.73 3.65 14.70
CA ASN A 51 9.55 3.99 13.28
C ASN A 51 10.90 4.10 12.55
N ARG A 52 11.91 4.69 13.20
CA ARG A 52 13.28 4.70 12.67
C ARG A 52 13.80 3.29 12.46
N THR A 53 13.65 2.41 13.44
CA THR A 53 14.06 1.00 13.34
C THR A 53 13.46 0.32 12.13
N LEU A 54 12.15 0.51 11.88
CA LEU A 54 11.46 -0.06 10.72
C LEU A 54 12.03 0.45 9.39
N VAL A 55 12.36 1.74 9.30
CA VAL A 55 13.03 2.31 8.11
C VAL A 55 14.41 1.67 7.91
N GLU A 56 15.23 1.58 8.97
CA GLU A 56 16.61 1.09 8.88
C GLU A 56 16.73 -0.41 8.57
N ILE A 57 15.70 -1.21 8.86
CA ILE A 57 15.60 -2.63 8.47
C ILE A 57 14.89 -2.83 7.12
N GLY A 58 14.75 -1.77 6.31
CA GLY A 58 14.19 -1.84 4.96
C GLY A 58 12.68 -2.04 4.93
N MET A 59 11.96 -1.58 5.95
CA MET A 59 10.51 -1.65 6.07
C MET A 59 9.87 -0.26 6.20
N PRO A 60 10.17 0.70 5.31
CA PRO A 60 9.68 2.09 5.44
C PRO A 60 8.16 2.23 5.27
N HIS A 61 7.49 1.19 4.77
CA HIS A 61 6.03 1.11 4.64
C HIS A 61 5.33 0.67 5.93
N TYR A 62 6.07 0.20 6.94
CA TYR A 62 5.53 -0.08 8.26
C TYR A 62 5.67 1.14 9.17
N CYS A 63 4.60 1.46 9.90
CA CYS A 63 4.58 2.57 10.84
C CYS A 63 3.83 2.18 12.12
N VAL A 64 4.43 2.48 13.26
CA VAL A 64 3.80 2.46 14.57
C VAL A 64 3.19 3.84 14.83
N ARG A 65 1.91 3.86 15.21
CA ARG A 65 1.20 5.07 15.67
C ARG A 65 0.43 4.78 16.95
N LEU A 66 0.23 5.82 17.76
CA LEU A 66 -0.66 5.80 18.90
C LEU A 66 -2.11 5.94 18.40
N GLN A 67 -2.97 5.05 18.84
CA GLN A 67 -4.41 5.11 18.56
C GLN A 67 -5.13 5.36 19.88
N LEU A 68 -5.77 6.52 20.00
CA LEU A 68 -6.67 6.82 21.11
C LEU A 68 -7.99 6.08 20.88
N ARG A 69 -8.35 5.20 21.81
CA ARG A 69 -9.67 4.58 21.88
C ARG A 69 -10.45 5.26 23.00
N ILE A 70 -11.60 5.83 22.66
CA ILE A 70 -12.53 6.34 23.67
C ILE A 70 -13.31 5.12 24.17
N HIS A 71 -12.95 4.61 25.34
CA HIS A 71 -13.83 3.71 26.06
C HIS A 71 -15.09 4.50 26.42
N GLY A 72 -16.26 3.94 26.08
CA GLY A 72 -17.55 4.63 26.13
C GLY A 72 -17.74 5.45 27.40
N GLN A 73 -18.28 6.65 27.18
CA GLN A 73 -18.70 7.63 28.17
C GLN A 73 -19.40 6.94 29.36
N ALA A 74 -18.85 7.13 30.57
CA ALA A 74 -19.49 6.72 31.81
C ALA A 74 -20.77 7.55 31.98
N ASP A 75 -21.90 7.00 31.54
CA ASP A 75 -23.18 7.32 32.16
C ASP A 75 -23.34 6.42 33.37
N GLY A 76 -23.68 7.03 34.50
CA GLY A 76 -23.40 6.50 35.83
C GLY A 76 -24.08 5.17 36.12
N GLU A 77 -23.28 4.16 36.43
CA GLU A 77 -23.50 3.21 37.52
C GLU A 77 -22.23 2.36 37.67
N ARG A 78 -21.76 2.20 38.93
CA ARG A 78 -20.59 1.38 39.25
C ARG A 78 -20.86 -0.07 38.85
N CYS A 79 -20.30 -0.52 37.73
CA CYS A 79 -20.07 -1.93 37.48
C CYS A 79 -18.65 -2.27 37.89
N VAL A 80 -18.52 -2.79 39.12
CA VAL A 80 -17.37 -3.61 39.50
C VAL A 80 -17.60 -4.96 38.84
N SER A 81 -17.14 -5.12 37.61
CA SER A 81 -16.82 -6.44 37.08
C SER A 81 -15.32 -6.43 36.88
N GLY A 82 -14.60 -7.16 37.74
CA GLY A 82 -13.27 -7.63 37.39
C GLY A 82 -13.43 -8.37 36.07
N VAL A 83 -12.91 -7.78 35.00
CA VAL A 83 -12.67 -8.50 33.78
C VAL A 83 -11.23 -8.94 33.94
N ASP A 84 -11.08 -10.23 34.24
CA ASP A 84 -9.80 -10.90 34.29
C ASP A 84 -8.97 -10.52 33.06
N ASP A 85 -7.69 -10.25 33.29
CA ASP A 85 -6.65 -9.89 32.30
C ASP A 85 -6.29 -11.06 31.35
N ASP A 86 -7.21 -12.01 31.17
CA ASP A 86 -7.06 -13.25 30.39
C ASP A 86 -8.04 -13.28 29.19
N ASP A 87 -8.16 -12.15 28.47
CA ASP A 87 -8.73 -12.17 27.12
C ASP A 87 -7.66 -12.69 26.13
N ASP A 88 -7.45 -14.01 26.19
CA ASP A 88 -6.85 -14.86 25.15
C ASP A 88 -7.87 -15.19 24.04
N GLU A 89 -8.99 -14.46 23.94
CA GLU A 89 -9.66 -14.37 22.65
C GLU A 89 -8.73 -13.58 21.72
N PRO A 90 -8.37 -14.09 20.53
CA PRO A 90 -7.63 -13.31 19.56
C PRO A 90 -8.57 -12.22 19.05
N ASP A 91 -8.69 -11.15 19.84
CA ASP A 91 -9.45 -9.96 19.50
C ASP A 91 -9.01 -9.62 18.08
N LEU A 92 -9.99 -9.63 17.17
CA LEU A 92 -9.85 -9.33 15.77
C LEU A 92 -9.42 -7.87 15.53
N MET A 93 -8.69 -7.28 16.48
CA MET A 93 -7.60 -6.33 16.28
C MET A 93 -6.46 -6.91 15.42
N ARG A 94 -6.87 -7.61 14.36
CA ARG A 94 -6.17 -7.96 13.15
C ARG A 94 -5.76 -6.63 12.51
N TYR A 95 -4.56 -6.19 12.88
CA TYR A 95 -3.73 -5.16 12.23
C TYR A 95 -4.42 -4.49 11.05
N ILE A 96 -5.11 -3.37 11.29
CA ILE A 96 -5.50 -2.50 10.18
C ILE A 96 -4.20 -1.82 9.75
N VAL A 97 -3.40 -2.52 8.94
CA VAL A 97 -2.24 -1.93 8.28
C VAL A 97 -2.80 -1.09 7.15
N CYS A 98 -2.82 0.22 7.33
CA CYS A 98 -3.21 1.16 6.28
C CYS A 98 -1.95 1.69 5.60
N PHE A 99 -1.77 1.36 4.33
CA PHE A 99 -0.80 2.02 3.46
C PHE A 99 -1.41 3.27 2.87
N ARG A 100 -0.56 4.24 2.53
CA ARG A 100 -1.00 5.52 1.98
C ARG A 100 -0.22 5.79 0.70
N TYR A 101 -0.94 6.05 -0.38
CA TYR A 101 -0.37 6.36 -1.70
C TYR A 101 -0.85 7.73 -2.18
N PRO A 102 -0.03 8.47 -2.93
CA PRO A 102 -0.41 9.77 -3.46
C PRO A 102 -1.54 9.63 -4.47
N VAL A 103 -2.40 10.64 -4.53
CA VAL A 103 -3.38 10.80 -5.58
C VAL A 103 -2.78 11.69 -6.65
N LEU A 104 -2.74 11.21 -7.89
CA LEU A 104 -2.23 11.92 -9.05
C LEU A 104 -3.36 12.23 -10.04
N GLY A 105 -3.17 13.28 -10.83
CA GLY A 105 -3.88 13.53 -12.08
C GLY A 105 -3.19 12.88 -13.28
N TRP A 106 -3.94 12.65 -14.36
CA TRP A 106 -3.41 12.03 -15.57
C TRP A 106 -2.28 12.82 -16.22
N SER A 107 -2.33 14.14 -16.16
CA SER A 107 -1.25 15.01 -16.65
C SER A 107 0.06 14.86 -15.88
N GLU A 108 0.02 14.39 -14.63
CA GLU A 108 1.21 14.17 -13.80
C GLU A 108 1.97 12.89 -14.20
N LEU A 109 1.32 11.95 -14.89
CA LEU A 109 1.98 10.75 -15.43
C LEU A 109 2.94 11.09 -16.59
N GLU A 110 2.73 12.25 -17.23
CA GLU A 110 3.54 12.75 -18.34
C GLU A 110 4.71 13.63 -17.88
N ALA A 111 4.70 14.09 -16.63
CA ALA A 111 5.69 15.04 -16.12
C ALA A 111 6.97 14.34 -15.64
N ALA A 112 8.13 14.73 -16.18
CA ALA A 112 9.44 14.24 -15.73
C ALA A 112 9.84 14.76 -14.34
N THR A 113 9.23 15.86 -13.90
CA THR A 113 9.45 16.47 -12.59
C THR A 113 8.39 15.99 -11.60
N ALA A 114 8.85 15.33 -10.54
CA ALA A 114 8.01 14.95 -9.41
C ALA A 114 7.47 16.21 -8.73
N VAL A 115 6.20 16.52 -8.97
CA VAL A 115 5.44 17.47 -8.15
C VAL A 115 5.15 16.77 -6.82
N GLU A 116 5.30 17.47 -5.69
CA GLU A 116 4.90 16.89 -4.41
C GLU A 116 3.37 16.74 -4.35
N PRO A 117 2.84 15.51 -4.19
CA PRO A 117 1.41 15.28 -4.22
C PRO A 117 0.77 15.86 -2.95
N ALA A 118 -0.24 16.71 -3.15
CA ALA A 118 -0.96 17.36 -2.04
C ALA A 118 -1.94 16.41 -1.32
N VAL A 119 -2.42 15.38 -2.01
CA VAL A 119 -3.49 14.49 -1.55
C VAL A 119 -3.00 13.05 -1.55
N PHE A 120 -3.41 12.30 -0.53
CA PHE A 120 -3.08 10.89 -0.38
C PHE A 120 -4.31 10.11 0.09
N GLU A 121 -4.42 8.85 -0.36
CA GLU A 121 -5.51 7.94 0.02
C GLU A 121 -4.99 6.63 0.61
N GLN A 122 -5.77 6.04 1.51
CA GLN A 122 -5.41 4.86 2.27
C GLN A 122 -5.92 3.57 1.62
N THR A 123 -5.19 2.47 1.82
CA THR A 123 -5.56 1.12 1.40
C THR A 123 -4.96 0.06 2.33
N ASP A 124 -5.52 -1.14 2.31
CA ASP A 124 -4.94 -2.34 2.92
C ASP A 124 -3.91 -3.05 2.02
N TYR A 125 -3.69 -2.56 0.79
CA TYR A 125 -2.76 -3.15 -0.17
C TYR A 125 -1.33 -2.61 0.01
N LEU A 126 -0.38 -3.52 0.22
CA LEU A 126 1.05 -3.21 0.19
C LEU A 126 1.59 -3.31 -1.24
N ALA A 127 1.91 -2.17 -1.83
CA ALA A 127 2.48 -2.08 -3.17
C ALA A 127 3.91 -2.62 -3.26
N GLN A 128 4.21 -3.24 -4.41
CA GLN A 128 5.55 -3.69 -4.79
C GLN A 128 6.40 -2.53 -5.32
N GLY A 129 5.77 -1.58 -6.01
CA GLY A 129 6.40 -0.37 -6.54
C GLY A 129 5.92 0.90 -5.86
N LYS A 130 6.25 2.04 -6.48
CA LYS A 130 5.77 3.36 -6.08
C LYS A 130 4.33 3.55 -6.55
N ALA A 131 3.39 2.89 -5.88
CA ALA A 131 1.98 2.94 -6.25
C ALA A 131 1.37 4.34 -6.04
N PHE A 132 0.31 4.60 -6.79
CA PHE A 132 -0.42 5.86 -6.78
C PHE A 132 -1.89 5.64 -7.14
N TRP A 133 -2.74 6.56 -6.72
CA TRP A 133 -4.16 6.57 -7.06
C TRP A 133 -4.42 7.46 -8.27
N LEU A 134 -5.31 7.00 -9.16
CA LEU A 134 -5.87 7.77 -10.27
C LEU A 134 -7.39 7.75 -10.23
N THR A 135 -8.01 8.79 -10.78
CA THR A 135 -9.44 8.79 -11.08
C THR A 135 -9.67 8.31 -12.51
N VAL A 136 -10.67 7.46 -12.74
CA VAL A 136 -11.06 7.03 -14.08
C VAL A 136 -11.71 8.20 -14.83
N GLU A 137 -11.10 8.66 -15.92
CA GLU A 137 -11.53 9.88 -16.63
C GLU A 137 -12.67 9.69 -17.62
N ASN A 138 -12.87 8.48 -18.15
CA ASN A 138 -13.87 8.19 -19.18
C ASN A 138 -14.53 6.81 -18.98
N ASP A 139 -15.53 6.50 -19.82
CA ASP A 139 -16.34 5.29 -19.77
C ASP A 139 -15.79 4.13 -20.61
N ALA A 140 -14.53 4.20 -21.09
CA ALA A 140 -13.93 3.11 -21.85
C ALA A 140 -13.82 1.80 -21.06
N MET A 141 -13.84 1.89 -19.73
CA MET A 141 -13.81 0.73 -18.84
C MET A 141 -15.18 0.42 -18.22
N SER A 142 -16.24 1.10 -18.67
CA SER A 142 -17.63 0.84 -18.28
C SER A 142 -18.26 -0.25 -19.16
N ALA A 143 -18.14 -1.51 -18.76
CA ALA A 143 -18.80 -2.61 -19.46
C ALA A 143 -20.30 -2.69 -19.14
N VAL A 144 -21.10 -3.13 -20.13
CA VAL A 144 -22.54 -3.42 -19.98
C VAL A 144 -22.76 -4.71 -19.17
N SER A 145 -21.79 -5.64 -19.21
CA SER A 145 -21.83 -6.89 -18.45
C SER A 145 -20.42 -7.36 -18.11
N GLY A 146 -20.26 -8.13 -17.03
CA GLY A 146 -18.96 -8.61 -16.58
C GLY A 146 -18.17 -7.60 -15.75
N ARG A 147 -16.84 -7.65 -15.85
CA ARG A 147 -15.94 -6.73 -15.13
C ARG A 147 -16.12 -5.31 -15.69
N SER A 148 -16.29 -4.34 -14.81
CA SER A 148 -16.51 -2.94 -15.18
C SER A 148 -15.85 -2.02 -14.14
N VAL A 149 -15.25 -0.94 -14.62
CA VAL A 149 -14.63 0.12 -13.81
C VAL A 149 -15.13 1.47 -14.34
N PRO A 150 -16.27 1.96 -13.82
CA PRO A 150 -16.88 3.19 -14.29
C PRO A 150 -16.03 4.46 -14.11
N GLN A 151 -16.34 5.46 -14.95
CA GLN A 151 -15.84 6.83 -14.80
C GLN A 151 -16.09 7.36 -13.39
N GLY A 152 -15.13 8.12 -12.86
CA GLY A 152 -15.19 8.71 -11.52
C GLY A 152 -14.72 7.80 -10.39
N MET A 153 -14.53 6.49 -10.64
CA MET A 153 -13.94 5.61 -9.64
C MET A 153 -12.46 5.93 -9.37
N ARG A 154 -12.02 5.63 -8.15
CA ARG A 154 -10.61 5.64 -7.75
C ARG A 154 -9.99 4.29 -8.01
N MET A 155 -8.80 4.28 -8.61
CA MET A 155 -8.03 3.08 -8.87
C MET A 155 -6.60 3.21 -8.37
N LEU A 156 -6.12 2.16 -7.69
CA LEU A 156 -4.73 2.06 -7.23
C LEU A 156 -3.91 1.37 -8.31
N VAL A 157 -2.87 2.05 -8.77
CA VAL A 157 -1.93 1.58 -9.78
C VAL A 157 -0.60 1.23 -9.10
N ASP A 158 -0.10 0.02 -9.32
CA ASP A 158 1.17 -0.46 -8.79
C ASP A 158 2.16 -0.71 -9.93
N PRO A 159 3.20 0.14 -10.10
CA PRO A 159 4.23 -0.05 -11.12
C PRO A 159 5.17 -1.23 -10.86
N GLY A 160 5.20 -1.77 -9.64
CA GLY A 160 6.07 -2.90 -9.30
C GLY A 160 5.48 -4.26 -9.67
N VAL A 161 4.20 -4.31 -10.05
CA VAL A 161 3.53 -5.52 -10.50
C VAL A 161 3.70 -5.67 -12.01
N GLU A 162 4.11 -6.86 -12.45
CA GLU A 162 4.29 -7.15 -13.86
C GLU A 162 2.96 -7.15 -14.64
N ALA A 163 2.97 -6.55 -15.83
CA ALA A 163 1.82 -6.46 -16.71
C ALA A 163 1.64 -7.76 -17.51
N GLU A 164 0.70 -8.60 -17.06
CA GLU A 164 0.32 -9.87 -17.69
C GLU A 164 -1.02 -9.77 -18.44
N ALA A 165 -1.26 -10.66 -19.39
CA ALA A 165 -2.57 -10.76 -20.05
C ALA A 165 -3.71 -11.01 -19.04
N GLY A 166 -4.86 -10.37 -19.25
CA GLY A 166 -6.02 -10.33 -18.35
C GLY A 166 -5.97 -9.23 -17.28
N ARG A 167 -4.79 -8.62 -17.05
CA ARG A 167 -4.62 -7.54 -16.07
C ARG A 167 -5.12 -6.21 -16.62
N LEU A 168 -5.61 -5.39 -15.69
CA LEU A 168 -5.95 -3.99 -15.91
C LEU A 168 -4.68 -3.16 -15.76
N VAL A 169 -4.34 -2.36 -16.76
CA VAL A 169 -3.05 -1.65 -16.84
C VAL A 169 -3.23 -0.19 -17.23
N ILE A 170 -2.33 0.65 -16.72
CA ILE A 170 -2.08 1.97 -17.30
C ILE A 170 -0.93 1.79 -18.29
N ALA A 171 -1.20 2.08 -19.56
CA ALA A 171 -0.23 1.91 -20.63
C ALA A 171 -0.10 3.20 -21.44
N ARG A 172 1.10 3.47 -21.95
CA ARG A 172 1.40 4.61 -22.81
C ARG A 172 1.98 4.10 -24.12
N GLN A 173 1.36 4.48 -25.22
CA GLN A 173 1.90 4.23 -26.55
C GLN A 173 2.87 5.35 -26.94
N PRO A 174 3.84 5.08 -27.83
CA PRO A 174 4.78 6.10 -28.29
C PRO A 174 4.07 7.35 -28.84
N GLY A 175 4.38 8.52 -28.28
CA GLY A 175 3.82 9.81 -28.72
C GLY A 175 2.33 10.02 -28.41
N LYS A 176 1.70 9.16 -27.60
CA LYS A 176 0.30 9.26 -27.17
C LYS A 176 0.23 9.39 -25.64
N PRO A 177 -0.83 10.00 -25.08
CA PRO A 177 -1.04 10.04 -23.64
C PRO A 177 -1.28 8.65 -23.06
N ALA A 178 -1.03 8.49 -21.77
CA ALA A 178 -1.38 7.28 -21.03
C ALA A 178 -2.89 6.95 -21.11
N ILE A 179 -3.22 5.66 -21.17
CA ILE A 179 -4.58 5.14 -21.24
C ILE A 179 -4.80 3.98 -20.26
N PHE A 180 -6.04 3.81 -19.81
CA PHE A 180 -6.46 2.69 -18.96
C PHE A 180 -7.12 1.58 -19.80
N ARG A 181 -6.55 0.38 -19.83
CA ARG A 181 -7.01 -0.76 -20.64
C ARG A 181 -6.76 -2.10 -19.95
N GLU A 182 -7.42 -3.16 -20.42
CA GLU A 182 -7.04 -4.53 -20.14
C GLU A 182 -5.96 -4.97 -21.13
N LEU A 183 -4.86 -5.53 -20.63
CA LEU A 183 -3.86 -6.16 -21.47
C LEU A 183 -4.38 -7.54 -21.89
N ALA A 184 -4.45 -7.82 -23.18
CA ALA A 184 -4.82 -9.12 -23.73
C ALA A 184 -3.69 -9.64 -24.63
N GLU A 185 -3.58 -10.95 -24.76
CA GLU A 185 -2.63 -11.58 -25.68
C GLU A 185 -3.37 -12.58 -26.56
N GLU A 186 -3.19 -12.46 -27.88
CA GLU A 186 -3.87 -13.29 -28.87
C GLU A 186 -2.92 -13.53 -30.05
N GLY A 187 -2.67 -14.79 -30.39
CA GLY A 187 -1.75 -15.14 -31.49
C GLY A 187 -0.31 -14.66 -31.30
N GLY A 188 0.16 -14.53 -30.05
CA GLY A 188 1.49 -14.00 -29.71
C GLY A 188 1.62 -12.48 -29.82
N GLN A 189 0.53 -11.76 -30.11
CA GLN A 189 0.47 -10.30 -30.12
C GLN A 189 -0.27 -9.80 -28.89
N ARG A 190 0.19 -8.67 -28.34
CA ARG A 190 -0.44 -8.01 -27.19
C ARG A 190 -1.35 -6.88 -27.64
N TYR A 191 -2.50 -6.75 -26.99
CA TYR A 191 -3.52 -5.75 -27.26
C TYR A 191 -3.95 -5.06 -25.97
N LEU A 192 -4.30 -3.77 -26.09
CA LEU A 192 -4.94 -2.98 -25.05
C LEU A 192 -6.44 -2.91 -25.35
N LYS A 193 -7.23 -3.76 -24.68
CA LYS A 193 -8.68 -3.88 -24.85
C LYS A 193 -9.41 -2.99 -23.84
N ALA A 194 -10.41 -2.26 -24.31
CA ALA A 194 -11.37 -1.59 -23.44
C ALA A 194 -12.39 -2.61 -22.92
N LEU A 195 -12.90 -2.43 -21.70
CA LEU A 195 -14.01 -3.28 -21.20
C LEU A 195 -15.34 -2.89 -21.85
N ASN A 196 -15.48 -1.62 -22.24
CA ASN A 196 -16.61 -1.13 -23.01
C ASN A 196 -16.42 -1.47 -24.50
N SER A 197 -17.33 -2.27 -25.06
CA SER A 197 -17.27 -2.74 -26.45
C SER A 197 -17.40 -1.63 -27.50
N ASN A 198 -17.82 -0.43 -27.10
CA ASN A 198 -17.89 0.73 -28.00
C ASN A 198 -16.50 1.31 -28.32
N TYR A 199 -15.46 0.91 -27.58
CA TYR A 199 -14.09 1.37 -27.77
C TYR A 199 -13.26 0.30 -28.48
N PRO A 200 -12.46 0.68 -29.49
CA PRO A 200 -11.67 -0.29 -30.24
C PRO A 200 -10.53 -0.86 -29.39
N ALA A 201 -10.18 -2.12 -29.65
CA ALA A 201 -8.94 -2.72 -29.16
C ALA A 201 -7.75 -2.10 -29.91
N LEU A 202 -6.69 -1.77 -29.18
CA LEU A 202 -5.47 -1.22 -29.75
C LEU A 202 -4.37 -2.28 -29.72
N LEU A 203 -3.64 -2.47 -30.81
CA LEU A 203 -2.44 -3.29 -30.80
C LEU A 203 -1.35 -2.57 -29.99
N CYS A 204 -0.60 -3.30 -29.15
CA CYS A 204 0.58 -2.74 -28.50
C CYS A 204 1.66 -2.46 -29.54
N GLU A 205 1.91 -1.18 -29.80
CA GLU A 205 3.00 -0.72 -30.68
C GLU A 205 4.38 -1.00 -30.04
N GLU A 206 5.42 -1.11 -30.86
CA GLU A 206 6.80 -1.18 -30.37
C GLU A 206 7.13 0.07 -29.55
N GLY A 207 7.65 -0.12 -28.32
CA GLY A 207 7.89 0.98 -27.38
C GLY A 207 6.69 1.36 -26.51
N CYS A 208 5.62 0.56 -26.51
CA CYS A 208 4.54 0.69 -25.54
C CYS A 208 5.06 0.44 -24.11
N GLU A 209 4.85 1.43 -23.25
CA GLU A 209 5.28 1.41 -21.85
C GLU A 209 4.10 1.07 -20.94
N PHE A 210 4.33 0.23 -19.93
CA PHE A 210 3.35 -0.04 -18.88
C PHE A 210 3.72 0.74 -17.63
N LEU A 211 2.90 1.74 -17.29
CA LEU A 211 3.11 2.61 -16.14
C LEU A 211 2.67 1.94 -14.82
N GLY A 212 1.90 0.86 -14.90
CA GLY A 212 1.61 -0.02 -13.77
C GLY A 212 0.31 -0.81 -13.93
N VAL A 213 0.06 -1.71 -12.99
CA VAL A 213 -1.11 -2.58 -12.95
C VAL A 213 -2.13 -2.04 -11.95
N VAL A 214 -3.41 -2.04 -12.32
CA VAL A 214 -4.51 -1.69 -11.42
C VAL A 214 -4.80 -2.86 -10.49
N VAL A 215 -4.60 -2.64 -9.19
CA VAL A 215 -4.68 -3.68 -8.14
C VAL A 215 -5.89 -3.52 -7.22
N ARG A 216 -6.46 -2.31 -7.14
CA ARG A 216 -7.66 -1.98 -6.38
C ARG A 216 -8.48 -0.93 -7.11
N VAL A 217 -9.79 -0.97 -6.91
CA VAL A 217 -10.74 0.03 -7.38
C VAL A 217 -11.80 0.23 -6.31
N HIS A 218 -12.19 1.48 -6.03
CA HIS A 218 -13.35 1.80 -5.19
C HIS A 218 -14.05 3.07 -5.67
N GLY A 219 -15.30 3.24 -5.24
CA GLY A 219 -16.02 4.50 -5.45
C GLY A 219 -15.45 5.62 -4.57
N ALA A 220 -15.36 6.83 -5.13
CA ALA A 220 -15.30 8.06 -4.34
C ALA A 220 -16.74 8.61 -4.28
N PHE A 221 -17.33 8.67 -3.09
CA PHE A 221 -18.66 9.24 -2.85
C PHE A 221 -18.54 10.68 -2.35
#